data_AF-A0A367HJF8-F1
#
_entry.id   AF-A0A367HJF8-F1
#
_cell.length_a   1.000
_cell.length_b   1.000
_cell.length_c   1.000
_cell.angle_alpha   90.00
_cell.angle_beta   90.00
_cell.angle_gamma   90.00
#
_symmetry.space_group_name_H-M   'P 1'
#
loop_
_entity.id
_entity.type
_entity.pdbx_description
1 polymer ?
#
loop_
_entity_poly.entity_id
_entity_poly.type
_entity_poly.pdbx_seq_one_letter_code
_entity_poly.pdbx_strand_id
1 'polypeptide(L)'
;MAILSGRKGGRALSRIAVAAIAAALVGTTAGAASADSTPAPAAATAAQKVAQAKGKQSPSAQKRAFAAGSETPAAETFPLTAADGSGTVYMYPPNGSGGFGDRQALGNGWNVISQATQVDNNKDGVADAWYTLGTNGHLYFAPLEENSVVKDLGGGWNAYDRVFSPGDLGGAPADDLLARDKSGVLWLYTAKGDGSFTPPVKLGAGWGVMTKIAGRGDMNGDGKADIIAVDNAGTGWLYPGTGNWAAPFGNRVKLGGGWNTYNTLVGLGDLNFDGKADLIGRDADGGLWFYPGTGTTNGAPFKDRVKVGTGWNGMRLMF
;
A
#
# COMPACT_ATOMS: atom_id res chain seq x y z
N MET A 1 29.87 -26.71 -71.20
CA MET A 1 29.75 -25.95 -69.94
C MET A 1 29.54 -24.49 -70.32
N ALA A 2 28.29 -24.02 -70.32
CA ALA A 2 27.91 -22.73 -70.89
C ALA A 2 27.92 -21.62 -69.83
N ILE A 3 28.42 -20.46 -70.26
CA ILE A 3 28.61 -19.19 -69.56
C ILE A 3 27.26 -18.52 -69.31
N LEU A 4 27.02 -18.01 -68.09
CA LEU A 4 25.96 -17.03 -67.79
C LEU A 4 26.36 -16.18 -66.57
N SER A 5 26.69 -14.91 -66.80
CA SER A 5 26.51 -13.86 -65.79
C SER A 5 26.14 -12.58 -66.53
N GLY A 6 24.83 -12.43 -66.77
CA GLY A 6 24.22 -11.31 -67.44
C GLY A 6 23.70 -10.25 -66.47
N ARG A 7 24.05 -9.00 -66.82
CA ARG A 7 23.16 -7.84 -66.92
C ARG A 7 22.69 -7.16 -65.62
N LYS A 8 23.34 -6.03 -65.35
CA LYS A 8 22.82 -4.90 -64.56
C LYS A 8 21.59 -4.30 -65.25
N GLY A 9 20.50 -4.14 -64.49
CA GLY A 9 19.32 -3.36 -64.83
C GLY A 9 18.81 -2.66 -63.58
N GLY A 10 18.67 -1.34 -63.63
CA GLY A 10 18.25 -0.52 -62.48
C GLY A 10 16.75 -0.48 -62.26
N ARG A 11 16.32 0.08 -61.10
CA ARG A 11 15.04 0.77 -60.90
C ARG A 11 15.00 1.53 -59.55
N ALA A 12 14.65 2.81 -59.67
CA ALA A 12 13.73 3.64 -58.88
C ALA A 12 13.60 3.51 -57.33
N LEU A 13 13.82 4.68 -56.69
CA LEU A 13 13.01 5.37 -55.66
C LEU A 13 12.29 4.56 -54.56
N SER A 14 12.63 4.86 -53.30
CA SER A 14 11.62 5.13 -52.26
C SER A 14 12.15 6.16 -51.26
N ARG A 15 11.50 7.34 -51.25
CA ARG A 15 11.64 8.35 -50.19
C ARG A 15 10.63 7.99 -49.10
N ILE A 16 11.10 7.69 -47.88
CA ILE A 16 10.24 7.68 -46.70
C ILE A 16 10.44 9.02 -45.99
N ALA A 17 9.38 9.84 -46.00
CA ALA A 17 9.28 11.01 -45.16
C ALA A 17 9.03 10.54 -43.72
N VAL A 18 9.94 10.87 -42.81
CA VAL A 18 9.71 10.73 -41.36
C VAL A 18 9.14 12.06 -40.87
N ALA A 19 7.88 12.03 -40.43
CA ALA A 19 7.26 13.14 -39.72
C ALA A 19 7.91 13.26 -38.33
N ALA A 20 8.50 14.42 -38.03
CA ALA A 20 8.96 14.76 -36.69
C ALA A 20 7.75 15.06 -35.80
N ILE A 21 7.38 14.12 -34.92
CA ILE A 21 6.55 14.44 -33.76
C ILE A 21 7.47 15.02 -32.71
N ALA A 22 7.38 16.33 -32.49
CA ALA A 22 7.99 16.99 -31.35
C ALA A 22 7.22 16.58 -30.08
N ALA A 23 7.71 15.55 -29.39
CA ALA A 23 7.35 15.31 -28.00
C ALA A 23 8.15 16.28 -27.12
N ALA A 24 7.45 17.20 -26.45
CA ALA A 24 8.05 18.01 -25.40
C ALA A 24 8.42 17.08 -24.22
N LEU A 25 9.69 16.70 -24.18
CA LEU A 25 10.31 15.98 -23.07
C LEU A 25 10.43 16.94 -21.89
N VAL A 26 9.50 16.88 -20.93
CA VAL A 26 9.79 17.36 -19.58
C VAL A 26 10.71 16.32 -18.95
N GLY A 27 12.02 16.57 -19.09
CA GLY A 27 13.03 15.79 -18.42
C GLY A 27 12.93 15.97 -16.91
N THR A 28 12.62 14.88 -16.20
CA THR A 28 13.25 14.63 -14.92
C THR A 28 14.14 13.42 -15.13
N THR A 29 15.43 13.68 -15.27
CA THR A 29 16.44 12.63 -15.35
C THR A 29 16.50 11.93 -14.00
N ALA A 30 15.85 10.76 -13.89
CA ALA A 30 16.28 9.74 -12.95
C ALA A 30 17.64 9.24 -13.45
N GLY A 31 18.70 9.93 -13.04
CA GLY A 31 20.06 9.50 -13.28
C GLY A 31 20.28 8.17 -12.59
N ALA A 32 20.73 7.17 -13.35
CA ALA A 32 21.39 6.00 -12.78
C ALA A 32 22.62 6.49 -12.00
N ALA A 33 22.52 6.51 -10.68
CA ALA A 33 23.68 6.62 -9.82
C ALA A 33 24.24 5.22 -9.62
N SER A 34 25.49 5.06 -10.04
CA SER A 34 26.43 4.01 -9.62
C SER A 34 26.27 3.72 -8.13
N ALA A 35 26.32 2.44 -7.75
CA ALA A 35 26.34 1.98 -6.38
C ALA A 35 27.49 2.64 -5.62
N ASP A 36 27.18 3.66 -4.84
CA ASP A 36 28.02 4.15 -3.76
C ASP A 36 27.62 3.36 -2.51
N SER A 37 28.59 2.85 -1.77
CA SER A 37 28.39 2.12 -0.51
C SER A 37 28.02 3.07 0.61
N THR A 38 27.08 3.99 0.36
CA THR A 38 26.50 4.87 1.35
C THR A 38 25.77 3.97 2.35
N PRO A 39 26.10 4.01 3.65
CA PRO A 39 25.34 3.30 4.66
C PRO A 39 23.86 3.60 4.45
N ALA A 40 23.04 2.55 4.40
CA ALA A 40 21.61 2.70 4.15
C ALA A 40 21.08 3.83 5.06
N PRO A 41 20.52 4.92 4.49
CA PRO A 41 20.12 6.10 5.25
C PRO A 41 19.31 5.68 6.48
N ALA A 42 19.38 6.41 7.60
CA ALA A 42 18.87 5.95 8.91
C ALA A 42 17.46 5.31 8.87
N ALA A 43 16.60 5.78 7.97
CA ALA A 43 15.30 5.17 7.65
C ALA A 43 15.38 3.73 7.14
N ALA A 44 16.23 3.42 6.15
CA ALA A 44 16.47 2.07 5.69
C ALA A 44 17.02 1.17 6.80
N THR A 45 17.95 1.68 7.61
CA THR A 45 18.50 0.93 8.75
C THR A 45 17.41 0.64 9.80
N ALA A 46 16.54 1.60 10.10
CA ALA A 46 15.42 1.42 11.04
C ALA A 46 14.38 0.43 10.51
N ALA A 47 14.03 0.52 9.21
CA ALA A 47 13.14 -0.43 8.55
C ALA A 47 13.73 -1.85 8.55
N GLN A 48 15.03 -2.00 8.21
CA GLN A 48 15.72 -3.28 8.20
C GLN A 48 15.68 -3.96 9.57
N LYS A 49 15.99 -3.21 10.64
CA LYS A 49 16.00 -3.74 12.01
C LYS A 49 14.63 -4.28 12.43
N VAL A 50 13.56 -3.54 12.13
CA VAL A 50 12.20 -3.88 12.56
C VAL A 50 11.59 -4.98 11.69
N ALA A 51 11.77 -4.93 10.37
CA ALA A 51 11.34 -5.98 9.45
C ALA A 51 11.98 -7.35 9.76
N GLN A 52 13.21 -7.33 10.26
CA GLN A 52 13.99 -8.53 10.58
C GLN A 52 14.02 -8.86 12.10
N ALA A 53 13.10 -8.32 12.88
CA ALA A 53 12.97 -8.65 14.30
C ALA A 53 12.79 -10.17 14.48
N LYS A 54 13.37 -10.75 15.53
CA LYS A 54 13.34 -12.20 15.80
C LYS A 54 12.40 -12.54 16.95
N GLY A 55 11.74 -13.69 16.89
CA GLY A 55 10.87 -14.22 17.96
C GLY A 55 9.76 -15.10 17.40
N LYS A 56 9.06 -15.86 18.26
CA LYS A 56 7.94 -16.74 17.83
C LYS A 56 6.77 -15.98 17.18
N GLN A 57 6.70 -14.68 17.42
CA GLN A 57 5.64 -13.83 16.92
C GLN A 57 6.19 -12.68 16.07
N SER A 58 7.45 -12.71 15.60
CA SER A 58 7.96 -11.68 14.68
C SER A 58 7.17 -11.61 13.35
N PRO A 59 7.33 -10.55 12.53
CA PRO A 59 6.73 -10.49 11.20
C PRO A 59 7.02 -11.75 10.35
N SER A 60 8.29 -12.20 10.33
CA SER A 60 8.69 -13.43 9.64
C SER A 60 8.07 -14.70 10.23
N ALA A 61 7.85 -14.75 11.54
CA ALA A 61 7.20 -15.88 12.20
C ALA A 61 5.69 -15.91 11.96
N GLN A 62 5.03 -14.76 11.89
CA GLN A 62 3.64 -14.67 11.48
C GLN A 62 3.46 -15.14 10.04
N LYS A 63 4.27 -14.65 9.09
CA LYS A 63 4.28 -15.15 7.71
C LYS A 63 4.35 -16.68 7.65
N ARG A 64 5.30 -17.28 8.40
CA ARG A 64 5.41 -18.76 8.48
C ARG A 64 4.21 -19.45 9.14
N ALA A 65 3.62 -18.86 10.18
CA ALA A 65 2.50 -19.47 10.90
C ALA A 65 1.25 -19.55 10.02
N PHE A 66 0.99 -18.52 9.22
CA PHE A 66 -0.09 -18.51 8.24
C PHE A 66 0.20 -19.44 7.05
N ALA A 67 1.42 -19.43 6.51
CA ALA A 67 1.80 -20.35 5.43
C ALA A 67 1.74 -21.84 5.84
N ALA A 68 1.78 -22.16 7.13
CA ALA A 68 1.59 -23.51 7.66
C ALA A 68 0.11 -23.92 7.78
N GLY A 69 -0.82 -22.97 7.72
CA GLY A 69 -2.25 -23.25 7.59
C GLY A 69 -2.57 -23.76 6.18
N SER A 70 -3.44 -24.77 6.06
CA SER A 70 -3.80 -25.35 4.75
C SER A 70 -4.84 -24.54 3.97
N GLU A 71 -5.26 -23.38 4.49
CA GLU A 71 -6.26 -22.52 3.88
C GLU A 71 -5.69 -21.12 3.67
N THR A 72 -5.65 -20.66 2.42
CA THR A 72 -5.45 -19.23 2.12
C THR A 72 -6.69 -18.51 2.67
N PRO A 73 -6.52 -17.50 3.55
CA PRO A 73 -7.65 -16.72 4.06
C PRO A 73 -8.50 -16.17 2.90
N ALA A 74 -9.83 -16.25 3.03
CA ALA A 74 -10.75 -15.71 2.02
C ALA A 74 -10.61 -14.19 1.86
N ALA A 75 -10.12 -13.52 2.90
CA ALA A 75 -9.66 -12.14 2.90
C ALA A 75 -8.32 -12.08 3.66
N GLU A 76 -7.40 -11.22 3.20
CA GLU A 76 -6.08 -11.02 3.84
C GLU A 76 -6.21 -10.73 5.34
N THR A 77 -5.22 -11.11 6.16
CA THR A 77 -5.21 -10.76 7.58
C THR A 77 -3.84 -10.24 8.02
N PHE A 78 -3.75 -8.94 8.26
CA PHE A 78 -2.49 -8.31 8.69
C PHE A 78 -2.51 -7.91 10.17
N PRO A 79 -1.38 -8.02 10.88
CA PRO A 79 -1.26 -7.43 12.21
C PRO A 79 -1.36 -5.91 12.13
N LEU A 80 -1.90 -5.29 13.17
CA LEU A 80 -1.74 -3.84 13.33
C LEU A 80 -0.29 -3.57 13.74
N THR A 81 0.43 -2.76 12.97
CA THR A 81 1.76 -2.27 13.33
C THR A 81 1.68 -0.79 13.68
N ALA A 82 2.29 -0.40 14.80
CA ALA A 82 2.25 0.98 15.26
C ALA A 82 3.59 1.44 15.83
N ALA A 83 3.94 2.69 15.58
CA ALA A 83 5.13 3.31 16.14
C ALA A 83 4.73 4.47 17.06
N ASP A 84 5.29 4.52 18.27
CA ASP A 84 5.04 5.61 19.21
C ASP A 84 5.86 6.88 18.89
N GLY A 85 5.63 7.94 19.68
CA GLY A 85 6.36 9.20 19.56
C GLY A 85 7.86 9.10 19.82
N SER A 86 8.31 8.10 20.59
CA SER A 86 9.74 7.82 20.82
C SER A 86 10.40 7.08 19.65
N GLY A 87 9.61 6.57 18.72
CA GLY A 87 10.07 5.76 17.61
C GLY A 87 10.20 4.27 17.94
N THR A 88 9.60 3.81 19.04
CA THR A 88 9.48 2.37 19.33
C THR A 88 8.33 1.80 18.52
N VAL A 89 8.56 0.64 17.88
CA VAL A 89 7.58 -0.04 17.04
C VAL A 89 7.04 -1.26 17.76
N TYR A 90 5.73 -1.41 17.68
CA TYR A 90 5.00 -2.54 18.21
C TYR A 90 4.17 -3.19 17.10
N MET A 91 4.04 -4.51 17.21
CA MET A 91 3.10 -5.29 16.43
C MET A 91 2.02 -5.85 17.33
N TYR A 92 0.78 -5.86 16.84
CA TYR A 92 -0.41 -6.31 17.53
C TYR A 92 -1.07 -7.40 16.67
N PRO A 93 -0.88 -8.68 17.00
CA PRO A 93 -1.50 -9.78 16.26
C PRO A 93 -3.03 -9.72 16.37
N PRO A 94 -3.78 -10.01 15.29
CA PRO A 94 -5.23 -10.14 15.37
C PRO A 94 -5.60 -11.30 16.30
N ASN A 95 -6.67 -11.13 17.08
CA ASN A 95 -7.13 -12.15 18.03
C ASN A 95 -8.31 -13.00 17.51
N GLY A 96 -8.76 -12.77 16.27
CA GLY A 96 -9.91 -13.48 15.68
C GLY A 96 -11.27 -13.06 16.23
N SER A 97 -11.34 -11.96 16.98
CA SER A 97 -12.58 -11.37 17.47
C SER A 97 -12.65 -9.87 17.17
N GLY A 98 -11.86 -9.41 16.18
CA GLY A 98 -11.77 -8.00 15.77
C GLY A 98 -10.85 -7.12 16.62
N GLY A 99 -10.27 -7.68 17.68
CA GLY A 99 -9.28 -7.00 18.51
C GLY A 99 -7.87 -7.54 18.28
N PHE A 100 -6.98 -7.21 19.21
CA PHE A 100 -5.59 -7.61 19.13
C PHE A 100 -5.14 -8.35 20.38
N GLY A 101 -4.19 -9.27 20.21
CA GLY A 101 -3.47 -9.91 21.31
C GLY A 101 -2.39 -9.00 21.90
N ASP A 102 -1.53 -9.61 22.72
CA ASP A 102 -0.43 -8.88 23.38
C ASP A 102 0.50 -8.21 22.36
N ARG A 103 0.84 -6.95 22.65
CA ARG A 103 1.77 -6.17 21.83
C ARG A 103 3.18 -6.75 21.90
N GLN A 104 3.89 -6.68 20.81
CA GLN A 104 5.28 -7.14 20.71
C GLN A 104 6.17 -6.01 20.24
N ALA A 105 7.22 -5.71 20.99
CA ALA A 105 8.21 -4.72 20.57
C ALA A 105 9.05 -5.30 19.43
N LEU A 106 9.04 -4.61 18.28
CA LEU A 106 9.82 -5.01 17.10
C LEU A 106 11.16 -4.26 17.03
N GLY A 107 11.25 -3.08 17.63
CA GLY A 107 12.48 -2.29 17.65
C GLY A 107 12.23 -0.81 17.88
N ASN A 108 13.25 0.01 17.61
CA ASN A 108 13.22 1.45 17.81
C ASN A 108 13.82 2.22 16.61
N GLY A 109 13.89 3.55 16.71
CA GLY A 109 14.46 4.41 15.68
C GLY A 109 13.49 4.80 14.56
N TRP A 110 12.18 4.56 14.73
CA TRP A 110 11.17 4.88 13.72
C TRP A 110 10.75 6.35 13.65
N ASN A 111 11.37 7.22 14.46
CA ASN A 111 11.18 8.68 14.39
C ASN A 111 11.61 9.27 13.02
N VAL A 112 12.36 8.52 12.22
CA VAL A 112 12.76 8.89 10.84
C VAL A 112 11.82 8.35 9.76
N ILE A 113 10.76 7.63 10.11
CA ILE A 113 9.73 7.14 9.20
C ILE A 113 8.48 8.01 9.35
N SER A 114 7.97 8.53 8.24
CA SER A 114 6.80 9.41 8.21
C SER A 114 5.50 8.69 7.85
N GLN A 115 5.57 7.66 7.01
CA GLN A 115 4.45 6.81 6.61
C GLN A 115 4.94 5.39 6.39
N ALA A 116 4.07 4.41 6.57
CA ALA A 116 4.37 3.02 6.28
C ALA A 116 3.08 2.30 5.86
N THR A 117 3.23 1.23 5.10
CA THR A 117 2.15 0.32 4.73
C THR A 117 2.71 -1.07 4.55
N GLN A 118 1.90 -2.07 4.86
CA GLN A 118 2.18 -3.46 4.58
C GLN A 118 1.69 -3.80 3.17
N VAL A 119 2.21 -4.88 2.58
CA VAL A 119 1.82 -5.40 1.26
C VAL A 119 1.91 -6.92 1.22
N ASP A 120 0.94 -7.58 0.59
CA ASP A 120 1.01 -8.97 0.16
C ASP A 120 1.35 -8.99 -1.34
N ASN A 121 2.52 -9.52 -1.68
CA ASN A 121 3.01 -9.51 -3.06
C ASN A 121 2.73 -10.83 -3.79
N ASN A 122 2.25 -11.85 -3.07
CA ASN A 122 2.12 -13.20 -3.58
C ASN A 122 0.68 -13.78 -3.45
N LYS A 123 -0.23 -13.06 -2.77
CA LYS A 123 -1.62 -13.41 -2.48
C LYS A 123 -1.79 -14.63 -1.58
N ASP A 124 -0.90 -14.81 -0.60
CA ASP A 124 -1.05 -15.83 0.45
C ASP A 124 -1.90 -15.35 1.64
N GLY A 125 -2.36 -14.10 1.61
CA GLY A 125 -3.20 -13.50 2.65
C GLY A 125 -2.39 -12.84 3.77
N VAL A 126 -1.06 -12.73 3.61
CA VAL A 126 -0.15 -12.26 4.65
C VAL A 126 0.81 -11.20 4.11
N ALA A 127 1.23 -10.29 4.99
CA ALA A 127 2.21 -9.29 4.60
C ALA A 127 3.56 -9.95 4.22
N ASP A 128 4.03 -9.63 3.03
CA ASP A 128 5.33 -10.03 2.48
C ASP A 128 6.41 -8.98 2.70
N ALA A 129 6.01 -7.72 2.71
CA ALA A 129 6.92 -6.60 2.79
C ALA A 129 6.22 -5.37 3.35
N TRP A 130 7.03 -4.38 3.72
CA TRP A 130 6.56 -3.03 4.01
C TRP A 130 7.14 -2.04 3.01
N TYR A 131 6.34 -1.05 2.63
CA TYR A 131 6.84 0.21 2.10
C TYR A 131 6.91 1.23 3.22
N THR A 132 8.06 1.91 3.37
CA THR A 132 8.25 2.94 4.40
C THR A 132 8.78 4.23 3.77
N LEU A 133 8.12 5.35 4.05
CA LEU A 133 8.53 6.67 3.58
C LEU A 133 9.35 7.37 4.67
N GLY A 134 10.64 7.53 4.43
CA GLY A 134 11.53 8.26 5.32
C GLY A 134 11.20 9.76 5.37
N THR A 135 11.51 10.41 6.48
CA THR A 135 11.40 11.88 6.63
C THR A 135 12.34 12.63 5.69
N ASN A 136 13.34 11.95 5.12
CA ASN A 136 14.22 12.43 4.05
C ASN A 136 13.55 12.41 2.66
N GLY A 137 12.30 11.94 2.54
CA GLY A 137 11.56 11.90 1.28
C GLY A 137 11.92 10.73 0.37
N HIS A 138 12.61 9.71 0.88
CA HIS A 138 12.88 8.46 0.17
C HIS A 138 11.87 7.38 0.53
N LEU A 139 11.49 6.57 -0.44
CA LEU A 139 10.70 5.36 -0.21
C LEU A 139 11.61 4.15 -0.10
N TYR A 140 11.35 3.30 0.88
CA TYR A 140 12.08 2.05 1.10
C TYR A 140 11.14 0.86 1.00
N PHE A 141 11.59 -0.20 0.36
CA PHE A 141 10.92 -1.51 0.35
C PHE A 141 11.65 -2.46 1.29
N ALA A 142 10.94 -2.99 2.28
CA ALA A 142 11.48 -3.84 3.34
C ALA A 142 10.79 -5.21 3.33
N PRO A 143 11.38 -6.23 2.66
CA PRO A 143 10.84 -7.58 2.71
C PRO A 143 10.90 -8.16 4.12
N LEU A 144 9.86 -8.91 4.50
CA LEU A 144 9.73 -9.57 5.80
C LEU A 144 10.34 -10.97 5.84
N GLU A 145 10.87 -11.44 4.71
CA GLU A 145 11.63 -12.68 4.64
C GLU A 145 12.97 -12.55 5.34
N GLU A 146 13.37 -13.60 6.07
CA GLU A 146 14.63 -13.61 6.81
C GLU A 146 15.82 -13.39 5.86
N ASN A 147 16.76 -12.55 6.29
CA ASN A 147 17.99 -12.19 5.55
C ASN A 147 17.78 -11.36 4.28
N SER A 148 16.55 -10.90 4.01
CA SER A 148 16.30 -9.93 2.94
C SER A 148 16.92 -8.57 3.25
N VAL A 149 17.22 -7.81 2.20
CA VAL A 149 17.81 -6.46 2.28
C VAL A 149 16.77 -5.43 1.90
N VAL A 150 16.65 -4.38 2.71
CA VAL A 150 15.85 -3.19 2.42
C VAL A 150 16.40 -2.47 1.20
N LYS A 151 15.52 -2.18 0.23
CA LYS A 151 15.85 -1.44 -0.99
C LYS A 151 15.46 0.01 -0.83
N ASP A 152 16.38 0.94 -1.11
CA ASP A 152 16.05 2.35 -1.32
C ASP A 152 15.53 2.51 -2.75
N LEU A 153 14.29 2.98 -2.89
CA LEU A 153 13.62 3.18 -4.17
C LEU A 153 13.76 4.61 -4.71
N GLY A 154 14.57 5.44 -4.02
CA GLY A 154 14.87 6.81 -4.40
C GLY A 154 14.02 7.86 -3.70
N GLY A 155 14.41 9.12 -3.90
CA GLY A 155 13.80 10.31 -3.33
C GLY A 155 12.59 10.84 -4.13
N GLY A 156 12.02 11.96 -3.65
CA GLY A 156 10.89 12.66 -4.27
C GLY A 156 9.52 12.30 -3.71
N TRP A 157 9.46 11.32 -2.80
CA TRP A 157 8.22 10.87 -2.19
C TRP A 157 7.66 11.85 -1.14
N ASN A 158 8.44 12.85 -0.73
CA ASN A 158 7.95 14.01 0.04
C ASN A 158 6.99 14.91 -0.76
N ALA A 159 6.75 14.64 -2.04
CA ALA A 159 5.65 15.22 -2.82
C ALA A 159 4.26 14.73 -2.35
N TYR A 160 4.20 13.56 -1.68
CA TYR A 160 2.97 12.91 -1.25
C TYR A 160 2.67 13.17 0.23
N ASP A 161 1.40 13.48 0.53
CA ASP A 161 0.90 13.63 1.90
C ASP A 161 0.24 12.36 2.44
N ARG A 162 -0.08 11.41 1.54
CA ARG A 162 -0.62 10.09 1.86
C ARG A 162 -0.03 9.05 0.91
N VAL A 163 0.53 7.98 1.44
CA VAL A 163 1.02 6.81 0.71
C VAL A 163 0.59 5.57 1.49
N PHE A 164 -0.18 4.70 0.86
CA PHE A 164 -0.63 3.43 1.46
C PHE A 164 -0.92 2.41 0.36
N SER A 165 -0.94 1.13 0.73
CA SER A 165 -1.40 0.08 -0.18
C SER A 165 -2.88 -0.21 0.07
N PRO A 166 -3.73 -0.17 -0.98
CA PRO A 166 -5.12 -0.64 -0.89
C PRO A 166 -5.25 -2.17 -1.01
N GLY A 167 -4.18 -2.89 -1.36
CA GLY A 167 -4.24 -4.23 -1.94
C GLY A 167 -3.92 -4.22 -3.44
N ASP A 168 -4.22 -5.31 -4.15
CA ASP A 168 -4.23 -5.36 -5.62
C ASP A 168 -5.40 -4.56 -6.21
N LEU A 169 -5.12 -3.35 -6.69
CA LEU A 169 -6.09 -2.48 -7.35
C LEU A 169 -5.97 -2.53 -8.88
N GLY A 170 -4.79 -2.85 -9.37
CA GLY A 170 -4.39 -2.83 -10.77
C GLY A 170 -4.64 -4.13 -11.54
N GLY A 171 -4.94 -5.22 -10.84
CA GLY A 171 -5.25 -6.56 -11.35
C GLY A 171 -4.08 -7.55 -11.35
N ALA A 172 -2.93 -7.18 -10.78
CA ALA A 172 -1.74 -8.03 -10.73
C ALA A 172 -1.59 -8.70 -9.35
N PRO A 173 -0.91 -9.84 -9.21
CA PRO A 173 -0.82 -10.50 -7.90
C PRO A 173 -0.23 -9.62 -6.77
N ALA A 174 0.64 -8.68 -7.09
CA ALA A 174 1.27 -7.85 -6.07
C ALA A 174 0.43 -6.63 -5.69
N ASP A 175 0.38 -6.36 -4.39
CA ASP A 175 -0.23 -5.16 -3.83
C ASP A 175 0.36 -3.85 -4.36
N ASP A 176 -0.53 -2.95 -4.78
CA ASP A 176 -0.17 -1.66 -5.35
C ASP A 176 0.02 -0.58 -4.28
N LEU A 177 0.48 0.61 -4.67
CA LEU A 177 0.42 1.82 -3.84
C LEU A 177 -0.50 2.88 -4.44
N LEU A 178 -1.30 3.48 -3.56
CA LEU A 178 -1.96 4.76 -3.81
C LEU A 178 -1.20 5.87 -3.11
N ALA A 179 -0.92 6.93 -3.85
CA ALA A 179 -0.24 8.11 -3.34
C ALA A 179 -1.04 9.37 -3.67
N ARG A 180 -1.37 10.18 -2.66
CA ARG A 180 -1.97 11.50 -2.86
C ARG A 180 -0.90 12.56 -2.72
N ASP A 181 -0.77 13.40 -3.75
CA ASP A 181 0.15 14.51 -3.70
C ASP A 181 -0.42 15.69 -2.89
N LYS A 182 0.45 16.62 -2.50
CA LYS A 182 0.08 17.82 -1.73
C LYS A 182 -0.89 18.77 -2.46
N SER A 183 -1.11 18.58 -3.75
CA SER A 183 -2.12 19.32 -4.53
C SER A 183 -3.47 18.59 -4.58
N GLY A 184 -3.58 17.43 -3.93
CA GLY A 184 -4.79 16.62 -3.90
C GLY A 184 -5.02 15.81 -5.18
N VAL A 185 -3.98 15.50 -5.95
CA VAL A 185 -4.05 14.53 -7.04
C VAL A 185 -3.74 13.14 -6.51
N LEU A 186 -4.55 12.15 -6.89
CA LEU A 186 -4.31 10.75 -6.58
C LEU A 186 -3.56 10.07 -7.72
N TRP A 187 -2.57 9.26 -7.35
CA TRP A 187 -1.69 8.51 -8.23
C TRP A 187 -1.71 7.03 -7.84
N LEU A 188 -1.70 6.15 -8.84
CA LEU A 188 -1.56 4.71 -8.69
C LEU A 188 -0.17 4.29 -9.15
N TYR A 189 0.51 3.53 -8.30
CA TYR A 189 1.78 2.88 -8.58
C TYR A 189 1.55 1.38 -8.59
N THR A 190 1.48 0.77 -9.78
CA THR A 190 1.27 -0.68 -9.82
C THR A 190 2.57 -1.42 -9.55
N ALA A 191 2.51 -2.40 -8.65
CA ALA A 191 3.69 -3.10 -8.18
C ALA A 191 4.11 -4.24 -9.12
N LYS A 192 5.42 -4.49 -9.16
CA LYS A 192 5.99 -5.66 -9.88
C LYS A 192 6.28 -6.86 -8.96
N GLY A 193 5.95 -6.75 -7.67
CA GLY A 193 6.22 -7.77 -6.65
C GLY A 193 7.65 -7.78 -6.08
N ASP A 194 8.62 -7.14 -6.75
CA ASP A 194 10.02 -7.07 -6.32
C ASP A 194 10.36 -5.79 -5.51
N GLY A 195 9.34 -5.00 -5.17
CA GLY A 195 9.48 -3.68 -4.54
C GLY A 195 9.53 -2.51 -5.52
N SER A 196 9.61 -2.76 -6.83
CA SER A 196 9.56 -1.72 -7.85
C SER A 196 8.16 -1.55 -8.45
N PHE A 197 7.94 -0.43 -9.13
CA PHE A 197 6.67 -0.09 -9.75
C PHE A 197 6.77 0.03 -11.27
N THR A 198 5.64 -0.08 -11.95
CA THR A 198 5.49 0.47 -13.30
C THR A 198 5.44 2.01 -13.26
N PRO A 199 5.51 2.71 -14.41
CA PRO A 199 5.29 4.15 -14.44
C PRO A 199 3.93 4.54 -13.78
N PRO A 200 3.90 5.55 -12.89
CA PRO A 200 2.69 5.86 -12.14
C PRO A 200 1.58 6.41 -13.04
N VAL A 201 0.35 6.05 -12.71
CA VAL A 201 -0.86 6.49 -13.40
C VAL A 201 -1.54 7.60 -12.59
N LYS A 202 -1.81 8.74 -13.23
CA LYS A 202 -2.58 9.83 -12.63
C LYS A 202 -4.07 9.46 -12.62
N LEU A 203 -4.65 9.26 -11.44
CA LEU A 203 -6.08 8.94 -11.30
C LEU A 203 -6.98 10.17 -11.31
N GLY A 204 -6.45 11.34 -10.97
CA GLY A 204 -7.16 12.61 -11.08
C GLY A 204 -6.97 13.55 -9.89
N ALA A 205 -7.37 14.80 -10.06
CA ALA A 205 -7.38 15.82 -9.01
C ALA A 205 -8.63 15.73 -8.13
N GLY A 206 -8.71 16.56 -7.09
CA GLY A 206 -9.91 16.70 -6.24
C GLY A 206 -9.91 15.83 -4.98
N TRP A 207 -8.92 14.96 -4.80
CA TRP A 207 -8.77 14.13 -3.59
C TRP A 207 -8.29 14.90 -2.35
N GLY A 208 -7.93 16.17 -2.51
CA GLY A 208 -7.61 17.07 -1.39
C GLY A 208 -8.80 17.35 -0.46
N VAL A 209 -10.04 17.06 -0.88
CA VAL A 209 -11.23 17.17 -0.02
C VAL A 209 -11.40 16.00 0.95
N MET A 210 -10.61 14.93 0.78
CA MET A 210 -10.66 13.75 1.63
C MET A 210 -9.70 13.93 2.81
N THR A 211 -10.18 13.95 4.05
CA THR A 211 -9.31 14.08 5.23
C THR A 211 -8.63 12.76 5.64
N LYS A 212 -9.21 11.62 5.25
CA LYS A 212 -8.64 10.28 5.41
C LYS A 212 -8.87 9.47 4.16
N ILE A 213 -7.91 8.60 3.85
CA ILE A 213 -8.02 7.58 2.83
C ILE A 213 -7.32 6.33 3.38
N ALA A 214 -8.03 5.22 3.46
CA ALA A 214 -7.50 3.94 3.92
C ALA A 214 -8.24 2.82 3.20
N GLY A 215 -7.61 1.67 3.02
CA GLY A 215 -8.23 0.52 2.38
C GLY A 215 -7.26 -0.64 2.41
N ARG A 216 -7.82 -1.84 2.49
CA ARG A 216 -7.15 -3.12 2.34
C ARG A 216 -8.23 -4.18 2.19
N GLY A 217 -8.12 -4.96 1.13
CA GLY A 217 -9.02 -6.09 0.88
C GLY A 217 -10.40 -5.71 0.36
N ASP A 218 -11.22 -6.73 0.22
CA ASP A 218 -12.54 -6.68 -0.40
C ASP A 218 -13.64 -6.37 0.64
N MET A 219 -14.11 -5.13 0.64
CA MET A 219 -15.16 -4.67 1.56
C MET A 219 -16.56 -4.91 1.01
N ASN A 220 -16.67 -5.15 -0.30
CA ASN A 220 -17.94 -5.25 -1.02
C ASN A 220 -18.31 -6.68 -1.46
N GLY A 221 -17.40 -7.65 -1.31
CA GLY A 221 -17.59 -9.06 -1.60
C GLY A 221 -17.34 -9.47 -3.07
N ASP A 222 -16.71 -8.62 -3.89
CA ASP A 222 -16.48 -8.88 -5.33
C ASP A 222 -15.07 -9.37 -5.69
N GLY A 223 -14.27 -9.70 -4.67
CA GLY A 223 -12.91 -10.22 -4.77
C GLY A 223 -11.85 -9.18 -5.11
N LYS A 224 -12.13 -7.88 -4.98
CA LYS A 224 -11.21 -6.80 -5.37
C LYS A 224 -10.94 -5.84 -4.23
N ALA A 225 -9.74 -5.26 -4.23
CA ALA A 225 -9.33 -4.31 -3.22
C ALA A 225 -10.17 -3.03 -3.25
N ASP A 226 -10.73 -2.65 -2.10
CA ASP A 226 -11.54 -1.45 -1.93
C ASP A 226 -10.84 -0.40 -1.06
N ILE A 227 -11.27 0.86 -1.18
CA ILE A 227 -10.85 1.92 -0.24
C ILE A 227 -12.02 2.66 0.38
N ILE A 228 -11.82 3.16 1.59
CA ILE A 228 -12.63 4.18 2.24
C ILE A 228 -11.95 5.53 2.14
N ALA A 229 -12.72 6.56 1.84
CA ALA A 229 -12.31 7.95 2.01
C ALA A 229 -13.34 8.73 2.83
N VAL A 230 -12.86 9.67 3.65
CA VAL A 230 -13.72 10.53 4.47
C VAL A 230 -13.53 11.96 4.00
N ASP A 231 -14.61 12.63 3.59
CA ASP A 231 -14.53 14.02 3.14
C ASP A 231 -14.46 15.03 4.31
N ASN A 232 -14.22 16.30 3.97
CA ASN A 232 -14.17 17.41 4.93
C ASN A 232 -15.48 17.62 5.71
N ALA A 233 -16.62 17.13 5.21
CA ALA A 233 -17.90 17.17 5.92
C ALA A 233 -18.06 15.99 6.90
N GLY A 234 -17.07 15.09 6.98
CA GLY A 234 -17.14 13.88 7.80
C GLY A 234 -18.02 12.79 7.20
N THR A 235 -18.33 12.86 5.91
CA THR A 235 -19.03 11.79 5.20
C THR A 235 -18.01 10.73 4.78
N GLY A 236 -18.28 9.47 5.16
CA GLY A 236 -17.53 8.32 4.69
C GLY A 236 -18.04 7.86 3.32
N TRP A 237 -17.12 7.42 2.48
CA TRP A 237 -17.38 6.90 1.15
C TRP A 237 -16.54 5.64 0.93
N LEU A 238 -17.18 4.56 0.50
CA LEU A 238 -16.51 3.38 -0.04
C LEU A 238 -16.33 3.55 -1.54
N TYR A 239 -15.15 3.23 -2.03
CA TYR A 239 -14.79 3.23 -3.45
C TYR A 239 -14.49 1.79 -3.84
N PRO A 240 -15.45 1.11 -4.51
CA PRO A 240 -15.25 -0.25 -4.99
C PRO A 240 -14.08 -0.32 -5.97
N GLY A 241 -13.16 -1.26 -5.77
CA GLY A 241 -12.09 -1.56 -6.71
C GLY A 241 -12.62 -2.24 -7.97
N THR A 242 -11.95 -2.04 -9.09
CA THR A 242 -12.29 -2.73 -10.35
C THR A 242 -11.29 -3.79 -10.75
N GLY A 243 -10.11 -3.83 -10.12
CA GLY A 243 -8.98 -4.68 -10.53
C GLY A 243 -8.40 -4.27 -11.88
N ASN A 244 -8.64 -3.03 -12.32
CA ASN A 244 -8.16 -2.50 -13.58
C ASN A 244 -7.48 -1.15 -13.34
N TRP A 245 -6.14 -1.14 -13.46
CA TRP A 245 -5.31 0.06 -13.26
C TRP A 245 -5.74 1.27 -14.09
N ALA A 246 -6.39 1.07 -15.25
CA ALA A 246 -6.85 2.16 -16.12
C ALA A 246 -8.16 2.81 -15.64
N ALA A 247 -8.93 2.10 -14.81
CA ALA A 247 -10.19 2.56 -14.25
C ALA A 247 -10.39 1.97 -12.86
N PRO A 248 -9.52 2.29 -11.87
CA PRO A 248 -9.35 1.49 -10.66
C PRO A 248 -10.54 1.51 -9.71
N PHE A 249 -11.44 2.48 -9.83
CA PHE A 249 -12.61 2.60 -8.95
C PHE A 249 -13.92 2.61 -9.74
N GLY A 250 -14.91 1.90 -9.21
CA GLY A 250 -16.31 1.98 -9.62
C GLY A 250 -17.04 3.16 -9.00
N ASN A 251 -18.38 3.10 -9.05
CA ASN A 251 -19.23 4.09 -8.41
C ASN A 251 -19.09 4.01 -6.88
N ARG A 252 -18.73 5.12 -6.25
CA ARG A 252 -18.62 5.18 -4.80
C ARG A 252 -19.97 5.00 -4.09
N VAL A 253 -19.92 4.41 -2.90
CA VAL A 253 -21.07 4.17 -2.02
C VAL A 253 -20.96 5.07 -0.79
N LYS A 254 -22.06 5.74 -0.42
CA LYS A 254 -22.08 6.64 0.75
C LYS A 254 -22.25 5.83 2.04
N LEU A 255 -21.35 6.01 3.00
CA LEU A 255 -21.40 5.37 4.33
C LEU A 255 -22.12 6.21 5.39
N GLY A 256 -22.48 7.46 5.07
CA GLY A 256 -23.09 8.40 6.01
C GLY A 256 -22.08 9.32 6.69
N GLY A 257 -22.56 10.16 7.61
CA GLY A 257 -21.75 11.13 8.36
C GLY A 257 -21.13 10.59 9.65
N GLY A 258 -20.38 11.44 10.36
CA GLY A 258 -19.80 11.11 11.67
C GLY A 258 -18.41 10.48 11.64
N TRP A 259 -17.83 10.28 10.46
CA TRP A 259 -16.50 9.67 10.29
C TRP A 259 -15.35 10.61 10.69
N ASN A 260 -15.64 11.91 10.87
CA ASN A 260 -14.73 12.89 11.44
C ASN A 260 -14.40 12.64 12.92
N THR A 261 -15.12 11.75 13.61
CA THR A 261 -14.76 11.31 14.95
C THR A 261 -13.40 10.61 15.00
N TYR A 262 -12.94 10.06 13.87
CA TYR A 262 -11.64 9.41 13.76
C TYR A 262 -10.56 10.40 13.35
N ASN A 263 -9.36 10.27 13.88
CA ASN A 263 -8.16 10.95 13.38
C ASN A 263 -7.29 10.03 12.52
N THR A 264 -7.53 8.71 12.55
CA THR A 264 -6.80 7.72 11.78
C THR A 264 -7.71 6.56 11.40
N LEU A 265 -7.60 6.09 10.17
CA LEU A 265 -8.23 4.88 9.65
C LEU A 265 -7.14 3.96 9.09
N VAL A 266 -7.27 2.66 9.33
CA VAL A 266 -6.35 1.62 8.84
C VAL A 266 -7.18 0.41 8.39
N GLY A 267 -6.95 -0.03 7.15
CA GLY A 267 -7.46 -1.32 6.66
C GLY A 267 -6.40 -2.38 6.88
N LEU A 268 -6.78 -3.49 7.52
CA LEU A 268 -5.88 -4.60 7.85
C LEU A 268 -6.37 -5.94 7.28
N GLY A 269 -7.45 -5.91 6.49
CA GLY A 269 -8.15 -7.09 6.04
C GLY A 269 -9.07 -7.66 7.13
N ASP A 270 -9.22 -8.98 7.19
CA ASP A 270 -10.13 -9.72 8.06
C ASP A 270 -9.53 -10.00 9.44
N LEU A 271 -9.96 -9.24 10.46
CA LEU A 271 -9.44 -9.30 11.83
C LEU A 271 -10.23 -10.24 12.75
N ASN A 272 -11.42 -10.65 12.32
CA ASN A 272 -12.28 -11.58 13.05
C ASN A 272 -12.37 -12.98 12.42
N PHE A 273 -11.63 -13.21 11.33
CA PHE A 273 -11.56 -14.45 10.58
C PHE A 273 -12.91 -14.90 10.01
N ASP A 274 -13.79 -13.94 9.66
CA ASP A 274 -15.11 -14.23 9.08
C ASP A 274 -15.14 -14.20 7.54
N GLY A 275 -13.97 -13.98 6.91
CA GLY A 275 -13.73 -13.94 5.47
C GLY A 275 -14.02 -12.60 4.82
N LYS A 276 -14.12 -11.50 5.60
CA LYS A 276 -14.52 -10.18 5.10
C LYS A 276 -13.55 -9.12 5.59
N ALA A 277 -13.23 -8.15 4.73
CA ALA A 277 -12.35 -7.07 5.11
C ALA A 277 -12.98 -6.16 6.17
N ASP A 278 -12.21 -5.90 7.23
CA ASP A 278 -12.58 -5.05 8.35
C ASP A 278 -11.84 -3.71 8.32
N LEU A 279 -12.25 -2.79 9.21
CA LEU A 279 -11.62 -1.50 9.36
C LEU A 279 -11.33 -1.16 10.83
N ILE A 280 -10.19 -0.52 11.07
CA ILE A 280 -9.84 0.06 12.36
C ILE A 280 -9.89 1.58 12.28
N GLY A 281 -10.60 2.19 13.22
CA GLY A 281 -10.62 3.63 13.43
C GLY A 281 -10.04 4.01 14.79
N ARG A 282 -9.14 5.00 14.82
CA ARG A 282 -8.69 5.64 16.06
C ARG A 282 -9.35 6.99 16.22
N ASP A 283 -10.03 7.21 17.35
CA ASP A 283 -10.61 8.52 17.68
C ASP A 283 -9.58 9.49 18.29
N ALA A 284 -9.97 10.75 18.47
CA ALA A 284 -9.10 11.78 19.04
C ALA A 284 -8.70 11.50 20.51
N ASP A 285 -9.53 10.77 21.25
CA ASP A 285 -9.30 10.41 22.66
C ASP A 285 -8.41 9.16 22.80
N GLY A 286 -7.97 8.57 21.68
CA GLY A 286 -7.15 7.37 21.66
C GLY A 286 -7.94 6.08 21.86
N GLY A 287 -9.26 6.10 21.68
CA GLY A 287 -10.08 4.91 21.52
C GLY A 287 -9.82 4.24 20.19
N LEU A 288 -9.63 2.92 20.22
CA LEU A 288 -9.54 2.08 19.02
C LEU A 288 -10.88 1.39 18.78
N TRP A 289 -11.40 1.51 17.57
CA TRP A 289 -12.70 1.02 17.18
C TRP A 289 -12.57 0.07 16.00
N PHE A 290 -13.10 -1.13 16.19
CA PHE A 290 -13.24 -2.17 15.20
C PHE A 290 -14.57 -2.01 14.45
N TYR A 291 -14.53 -2.02 13.13
CA TYR A 291 -15.67 -2.04 12.25
C TYR A 291 -15.69 -3.39 11.53
N PRO A 292 -16.54 -4.33 11.96
CA PRO A 292 -16.67 -5.61 11.29
C PRO A 292 -17.27 -5.42 9.89
N GLY A 293 -16.61 -5.96 8.86
CA GLY A 293 -17.09 -5.95 7.49
C GLY A 293 -18.36 -6.77 7.31
N THR A 294 -19.18 -6.38 6.33
CA THR A 294 -20.32 -7.19 5.88
C THR A 294 -20.09 -7.85 4.54
N GLY A 295 -19.01 -7.50 3.83
CA GLY A 295 -18.68 -8.05 2.52
C GLY A 295 -19.78 -7.74 1.48
N THR A 296 -20.49 -6.63 1.66
CA THR A 296 -21.53 -6.20 0.74
C THR A 296 -21.80 -4.70 0.84
N THR A 297 -22.14 -4.09 -0.28
CA THR A 297 -22.62 -2.71 -0.34
C THR A 297 -24.14 -2.59 -0.42
N ASN A 298 -24.84 -3.73 -0.55
CA ASN A 298 -26.30 -3.79 -0.51
C ASN A 298 -26.78 -3.72 0.94
N GLY A 299 -26.68 -2.54 1.54
CA GLY A 299 -27.00 -2.29 2.95
C GLY A 299 -25.93 -1.45 3.62
N ALA A 300 -25.46 -1.90 4.79
CA ALA A 300 -24.35 -1.28 5.50
C ALA A 300 -23.05 -2.08 5.24
N PRO A 301 -21.99 -1.48 4.66
CA PRO A 301 -20.70 -2.14 4.44
C PRO A 301 -19.98 -2.60 5.73
N PHE A 302 -20.39 -2.05 6.87
CA PHE A 302 -19.89 -2.43 8.18
C PHE A 302 -21.05 -2.67 9.16
N LYS A 303 -20.85 -3.59 10.11
CA LYS A 303 -21.69 -3.75 11.30
C LYS A 303 -21.42 -2.61 12.30
N ASP A 304 -22.18 -2.60 13.40
CA ASP A 304 -21.92 -1.67 14.50
C ASP A 304 -20.49 -1.81 15.02
N ARG A 305 -19.84 -0.66 15.24
CA ARG A 305 -18.46 -0.63 15.72
C ARG A 305 -18.33 -1.11 17.16
N VAL A 306 -17.20 -1.74 17.46
CA VAL A 306 -16.86 -2.21 18.81
C VAL A 306 -15.58 -1.50 19.27
N LYS A 307 -15.57 -0.97 20.50
CA LYS A 307 -14.34 -0.41 21.07
C LYS A 307 -13.42 -1.56 21.50
N VAL A 308 -12.24 -1.63 20.90
CA VAL A 308 -11.26 -2.72 21.11
C VAL A 308 -9.96 -2.24 21.76
N GLY A 309 -9.86 -0.95 22.09
CA GLY A 309 -8.69 -0.42 22.79
C GLY A 309 -8.83 1.02 23.26
N THR A 310 -7.89 1.44 24.11
CA THR A 310 -7.74 2.80 24.66
C THR A 310 -6.26 3.19 24.72
N GLY A 311 -5.96 4.49 24.81
CA GLY A 311 -4.57 4.98 24.93
C GLY A 311 -3.78 4.99 23.62
N TRP A 312 -4.45 4.85 22.47
CA TRP A 312 -3.83 4.82 21.15
C TRP A 312 -3.38 6.18 20.64
N ASN A 313 -3.67 7.26 21.36
CA ASN A 313 -3.12 8.59 21.11
C ASN A 313 -1.59 8.67 21.35
N GLY A 314 -1.01 7.70 22.08
CA GLY A 314 0.44 7.56 22.20
C GLY A 314 1.14 7.06 20.93
N MET A 315 0.39 6.50 19.97
CA MET A 315 0.92 6.03 18.69
C MET A 315 0.97 7.16 17.67
N ARG A 316 2.11 7.34 17.00
CA ARG A 316 2.29 8.32 15.93
C ARG A 316 1.92 7.72 14.57
N LEU A 317 2.29 6.46 14.34
CA LEU A 317 1.98 5.71 13.12
C LEU A 317 1.13 4.48 13.45
N MET A 318 0.24 4.12 12.53
CA MET A 318 -0.58 2.90 12.55
C MET A 318 -0.78 2.45 11.09
N PHE A 319 -0.47 1.19 10.77
CA PHE A 319 -0.51 0.63 9.42
C PHE A 319 -0.51 -0.91 9.44
#